data_AF-A0A5N5DGA1-F1
#
_entry.id   AF-A0A5N5DGA1-F1
#
_cell.length_a   1.000
_cell.length_b   1.000
_cell.length_c   1.000
_cell.angle_alpha   90.00
_cell.angle_beta   90.00
_cell.angle_gamma   90.00
#
_symmetry.space_group_name_H-M   'P 1'
#
loop_
_entity.id
_entity.type
_entity.pdbx_description
1 polymer ?
#
loop_
_entity_poly.entity_id
_entity_poly.type
_entity_poly.pdbx_seq_one_letter_code
_entity_poly.pdbx_strand_id
1 'polypeptide(L)'
;MSAKYIAALPILASVVAGHGFVTSPQPRMPGDAMAAACGQQVYNNQKSDNYGNIQGELQVASSQSDYDAAKCDIWLCKGYKLDDNKDNVQTYTPGQTINFKVDVRAPHTGVANVSIVDTASNSVIGSALKSWDVYASTETGVKSTDTAFDITMPSDLGSQCATAGDCVIQWYWYAESIDQTYESCVDFTMSGSGSSSGSSGSASASTSAAAAATSKVAVAAAEPSSTLATSVAASTPTTTAAASSGNSKLAQEIAAAFPASVLTKTLPATPTGTSGVIPEQSLPEGTTVQDLVDWFAELVSSIESSSSQKVRRHARDLRA
;
A
#
# COMPACT_ATOMS: atom_id res chain seq x y z
N MET A 1 -45.94 6.80 -0.94
CA MET A 1 -44.86 6.27 -1.80
C MET A 1 -43.57 6.97 -1.42
N SER A 2 -42.50 6.19 -1.29
CA SER A 2 -41.32 6.43 -0.46
C SER A 2 -40.40 7.52 -1.00
N ALA A 3 -40.09 8.52 -0.17
CA ALA A 3 -38.92 9.37 -0.35
C ALA A 3 -37.71 8.61 0.24
N LYS A 4 -36.93 7.98 -0.63
CA LYS A 4 -35.57 7.52 -0.33
C LYS A 4 -34.63 8.23 -1.32
N TYR A 5 -33.35 8.31 -0.96
CA TYR A 5 -32.26 8.97 -1.70
C TYR A 5 -32.01 10.45 -1.35
N ILE A 6 -31.72 10.72 -0.08
CA ILE A 6 -30.62 11.65 0.24
C ILE A 6 -29.35 10.85 -0.03
N ALA A 7 -28.83 10.91 -1.25
CA ALA A 7 -27.49 10.43 -1.55
C ALA A 7 -26.51 11.53 -1.11
N ALA A 8 -25.81 11.27 0.00
CA ALA A 8 -24.65 12.06 0.39
C ALA A 8 -23.59 11.92 -0.72
N LEU A 9 -23.21 13.04 -1.36
CA LEU A 9 -22.05 13.09 -2.25
C LEU A 9 -20.79 13.16 -1.37
N PRO A 10 -19.88 12.17 -1.41
CA PRO A 10 -18.57 12.34 -0.80
C PRO A 10 -17.77 13.33 -1.66
N ILE A 11 -17.22 14.33 -0.98
CA ILE A 11 -16.25 15.28 -1.54
C ILE A 11 -15.05 14.43 -2.01
N LEU A 12 -14.77 14.38 -3.31
CA LEU A 12 -13.53 13.81 -3.84
C LEU A 12 -12.37 14.75 -3.50
N ALA A 13 -11.96 14.77 -2.23
CA ALA A 13 -10.60 15.12 -1.89
C ALA A 13 -9.72 13.98 -2.44
N SER A 14 -8.94 14.25 -3.46
CA SER A 14 -7.85 13.37 -3.89
C SER A 14 -6.86 13.26 -2.73
N VAL A 15 -7.11 12.34 -1.80
CA VAL A 15 -6.13 11.95 -0.80
C VAL A 15 -4.98 11.31 -1.56
N VAL A 16 -3.93 12.09 -1.81
CA VAL A 16 -2.66 11.55 -2.30
C VAL A 16 -2.15 10.67 -1.18
N ALA A 17 -2.37 9.37 -1.32
CA ALA A 17 -1.93 8.39 -0.34
C ALA A 17 -0.43 8.16 -0.50
N GLY A 18 0.29 8.25 0.60
CA GLY A 18 1.64 7.71 0.67
C GLY A 18 1.64 6.20 0.49
N HIS A 19 2.81 5.66 0.15
CA HIS A 19 2.99 4.24 -0.08
C HIS A 19 4.36 3.84 0.42
N GLY A 20 4.41 2.96 1.41
CA GLY A 20 5.65 2.49 2.02
C GLY A 20 5.49 1.12 2.67
N PHE A 21 6.50 0.26 2.50
CA PHE A 21 6.46 -1.09 3.06
C PHE A 21 7.85 -1.66 3.29
N VAL A 22 8.01 -2.49 4.32
CA VAL A 22 9.25 -3.23 4.56
C VAL A 22 9.43 -4.30 3.48
N THR A 23 10.64 -4.44 2.96
CA THR A 23 10.97 -5.47 1.95
C THR A 23 12.01 -6.47 2.44
N SER A 24 12.75 -6.14 3.51
CA SER A 24 13.68 -7.06 4.17
C SER A 24 13.89 -6.64 5.63
N PRO A 25 13.92 -7.58 6.59
CA PRO A 25 13.52 -8.98 6.48
C PRO A 25 12.08 -9.15 6.00
N GLN A 26 11.70 -10.36 5.58
CA GLN A 26 10.37 -10.61 5.02
C GLN A 26 9.29 -10.27 6.08
N PRO A 27 8.43 -9.25 5.84
CA PRO A 27 7.38 -8.92 6.78
C PRO A 27 6.16 -9.82 6.58
N ARG A 28 5.19 -9.69 7.48
CA ARG A 28 3.87 -10.27 7.31
C ARG A 28 3.21 -9.77 6.01
N MET A 29 2.53 -10.68 5.35
CA MET A 29 1.74 -10.47 4.14
C MET A 29 0.28 -10.92 4.37
N PRO A 30 -0.68 -10.39 3.59
CA PRO A 30 -2.08 -10.82 3.64
C PRO A 30 -2.25 -12.29 3.24
N GLY A 31 -3.12 -13.02 3.95
CA GLY A 31 -3.51 -14.39 3.65
C GLY A 31 -4.93 -14.71 4.13
N ASP A 32 -5.26 -16.00 4.17
CA ASP A 32 -6.61 -16.47 4.48
C ASP A 32 -7.01 -16.15 5.93
N ALA A 33 -6.07 -16.16 6.88
CA ALA A 33 -6.35 -15.77 8.26
C ALA A 33 -6.65 -14.27 8.37
N MET A 34 -5.97 -13.43 7.59
CA MET A 34 -6.34 -12.02 7.45
C MET A 34 -7.74 -11.88 6.84
N ALA A 35 -8.07 -12.59 5.76
CA ALA A 35 -9.41 -12.51 5.16
C ALA A 35 -10.51 -12.91 6.16
N ALA A 36 -10.27 -13.94 6.97
CA ALA A 36 -11.20 -14.39 8.01
C ALA A 36 -11.36 -13.38 9.17
N ALA A 37 -10.34 -12.58 9.46
CA ALA A 37 -10.36 -11.60 10.55
C ALA A 37 -10.82 -10.21 10.10
N CYS A 38 -10.34 -9.77 8.94
CA CYS A 38 -10.49 -8.43 8.40
C CYS A 38 -11.51 -8.35 7.26
N GLY A 39 -12.16 -9.44 6.87
CA GLY A 39 -13.09 -9.46 5.74
C GLY A 39 -12.41 -9.48 4.37
N GLN A 40 -13.17 -9.90 3.36
CA GLN A 40 -12.63 -10.21 2.04
C GLN A 40 -12.14 -8.97 1.28
N GLN A 41 -12.82 -7.83 1.43
CA GLN A 41 -12.48 -6.63 0.65
C GLN A 41 -11.19 -5.97 1.15
N VAL A 42 -10.96 -5.93 2.47
CA VAL A 42 -9.68 -5.47 3.06
C VAL A 42 -8.54 -6.41 2.66
N TYR A 43 -8.74 -7.73 2.73
CA TYR A 43 -7.74 -8.68 2.23
C TYR A 43 -7.42 -8.44 0.75
N ASN A 44 -8.43 -8.27 -0.10
CA ASN A 44 -8.23 -8.04 -1.53
C ASN A 44 -7.46 -6.74 -1.81
N ASN A 45 -7.77 -5.67 -1.07
CA ASN A 45 -7.05 -4.40 -1.20
C ASN A 45 -5.58 -4.59 -0.85
N GLN A 46 -5.30 -5.13 0.34
CA GLN A 46 -3.94 -5.32 0.84
C GLN A 46 -3.13 -6.33 0.01
N LYS A 47 -3.79 -7.32 -0.60
CA LYS A 47 -3.16 -8.24 -1.56
C LYS A 47 -2.81 -7.56 -2.88
N SER A 48 -3.65 -6.62 -3.33
CA SER A 48 -3.41 -5.85 -4.54
C SER A 48 -2.31 -4.81 -4.33
N ASP A 49 -2.32 -4.14 -3.17
CA ASP A 49 -1.30 -3.18 -2.79
C ASP A 49 -1.10 -3.13 -1.27
N ASN A 50 -0.06 -3.80 -0.79
CA ASN A 50 0.30 -3.85 0.62
C ASN A 50 0.98 -2.57 1.12
N TYR A 51 1.27 -1.60 0.26
CA TYR A 51 1.98 -0.36 0.60
C TYR A 51 1.07 0.74 1.14
N GLY A 52 -0.25 0.59 1.04
CA GLY A 52 -1.23 1.60 1.46
C GLY A 52 -1.22 1.88 2.97
N ASN A 53 -2.01 2.88 3.39
CA ASN A 53 -2.16 3.25 4.79
C ASN A 53 -3.34 2.55 5.48
N ILE A 54 -3.33 2.55 6.82
CA ILE A 54 -4.39 1.93 7.65
C ILE A 54 -5.73 2.66 7.50
N GLN A 55 -5.74 3.98 7.38
CA GLN A 55 -6.94 4.80 7.28
C GLN A 55 -7.75 4.47 6.01
N GLY A 56 -7.07 4.22 4.89
CA GLY A 56 -7.66 3.78 3.63
C GLY A 56 -8.26 2.39 3.77
N GLU A 57 -7.57 1.46 4.44
CA GLU A 57 -8.13 0.15 4.74
C GLU A 57 -9.35 0.21 5.66
N LEU A 58 -9.40 1.15 6.60
CA LEU A 58 -10.59 1.39 7.42
C LEU A 58 -11.76 1.92 6.59
N GLN A 59 -11.52 2.73 5.56
CA GLN A 59 -12.57 3.13 4.63
C GLN A 59 -13.10 1.93 3.85
N VAL A 60 -12.21 1.05 3.38
CA VAL A 60 -12.58 -0.21 2.73
C VAL A 60 -13.40 -1.09 3.68
N ALA A 61 -12.94 -1.25 4.92
CA ALA A 61 -13.60 -2.02 5.96
C ALA A 61 -15.02 -1.51 6.25
N SER A 62 -15.24 -0.19 6.18
CA SER A 62 -16.58 0.40 6.42
C SER A 62 -17.63 0.00 5.38
N SER A 63 -17.20 -0.50 4.22
CA SER A 63 -18.07 -0.91 3.12
C SER A 63 -18.46 -2.39 3.10
N GLN A 64 -17.88 -3.20 4.00
CA GLN A 64 -18.07 -4.65 4.06
C GLN A 64 -18.72 -5.07 5.40
N SER A 65 -19.52 -6.14 5.38
CA SER A 65 -20.24 -6.63 6.56
C SER A 65 -19.50 -7.70 7.36
N ASP A 66 -18.41 -8.25 6.80
CA ASP A 66 -17.59 -9.33 7.35
C ASP A 66 -16.32 -8.83 8.06
N TYR A 67 -16.15 -7.51 8.21
CA TYR A 67 -15.09 -6.93 9.01
C TYR A 67 -15.34 -7.13 10.52
N ASP A 68 -14.38 -7.73 11.22
CA ASP A 68 -14.38 -7.81 12.69
C ASP A 68 -13.20 -7.02 13.22
N ALA A 69 -13.46 -5.82 13.77
CA ALA A 69 -12.40 -4.92 14.24
C ALA A 69 -11.49 -5.56 15.30
N ALA A 70 -12.07 -6.35 16.22
CA ALA A 70 -11.33 -6.97 17.30
C ALA A 70 -10.48 -8.15 16.81
N LYS A 71 -10.99 -8.95 15.86
CA LYS A 71 -10.19 -10.01 15.25
C LYS A 71 -9.14 -9.45 14.29
N CYS A 72 -9.50 -8.45 13.50
CA CYS A 72 -8.61 -7.85 12.51
C CYS A 72 -7.46 -7.11 13.18
N ASP A 73 -7.74 -6.33 14.23
CA ASP A 73 -6.77 -5.50 14.94
C ASP A 73 -5.87 -4.74 13.96
N ILE A 74 -6.49 -3.92 13.11
CA ILE A 74 -5.81 -3.34 11.94
C ILE A 74 -4.67 -2.39 12.30
N TRP A 75 -4.65 -1.88 13.54
CA TRP A 75 -3.58 -1.05 14.11
C TRP A 75 -2.43 -1.85 14.70
N LEU A 76 -2.45 -3.18 14.53
CA LEU A 76 -1.32 -4.05 14.79
C LEU A 76 -0.97 -4.76 13.46
N CYS A 77 0.18 -4.41 12.90
CA CYS A 77 0.70 -5.06 11.68
C CYS A 77 -0.23 -4.94 10.48
N LYS A 78 -0.99 -3.84 10.37
CA LYS A 78 -2.04 -3.65 9.35
C LYS A 78 -3.08 -4.78 9.30
N GLY A 79 -3.28 -5.48 10.42
CA GLY A 79 -4.18 -6.62 10.56
C GLY A 79 -3.67 -7.95 9.98
N TYR A 80 -2.42 -8.00 9.49
CA TYR A 80 -1.82 -9.23 9.00
C TYR A 80 -1.58 -10.24 10.12
N LYS A 81 -1.83 -11.52 9.83
CA LYS A 81 -1.84 -12.60 10.84
C LYS A 81 -0.59 -13.46 10.75
N LEU A 82 -0.10 -13.92 11.91
CA LEU A 82 1.00 -14.87 11.97
C LEU A 82 0.65 -16.18 11.25
N ASP A 83 -0.61 -16.63 11.31
CA ASP A 83 -1.03 -17.87 10.68
C ASP A 83 -0.77 -17.90 9.16
N ASP A 84 -0.80 -16.73 8.51
CA ASP A 84 -0.48 -16.56 7.09
C ASP A 84 1.04 -16.44 6.83
N ASN A 85 1.85 -16.36 7.89
CA ASN A 85 3.24 -15.87 7.83
C ASN A 85 4.23 -16.73 8.64
N LYS A 86 3.86 -17.95 9.05
CA LYS A 86 4.73 -18.84 9.85
C LYS A 86 6.08 -19.13 9.19
N ASP A 87 6.12 -19.16 7.86
CA ASP A 87 7.36 -19.40 7.10
C ASP A 87 8.29 -18.17 7.05
N ASN A 88 7.78 -16.99 7.44
CA ASN A 88 8.54 -15.73 7.45
C ASN A 88 9.16 -15.42 8.81
N VAL A 89 8.93 -16.26 9.83
CA VAL A 89 9.43 -16.04 11.18
C VAL A 89 10.95 -16.11 11.20
N GLN A 90 11.56 -15.05 11.70
CA GLN A 90 13.01 -14.92 11.85
C GLN A 90 13.48 -15.50 13.19
N THR A 91 14.76 -15.82 13.31
CA THR A 91 15.36 -16.18 14.60
C THR A 91 16.58 -15.30 14.84
N TYR A 92 16.57 -14.60 15.96
CA TYR A 92 17.61 -13.64 16.31
C TYR A 92 18.23 -13.91 17.68
N THR A 93 19.43 -13.38 17.89
CA THR A 93 20.14 -13.40 19.17
C THR A 93 20.26 -12.02 19.81
N PRO A 94 20.43 -11.93 21.14
CA PRO A 94 20.78 -10.70 21.83
C PRO A 94 21.93 -9.92 21.17
N GLY A 95 21.72 -8.63 20.90
CA GLY A 95 22.73 -7.75 20.30
C GLY A 95 22.99 -7.98 18.81
N GLN A 96 22.24 -8.87 18.15
CA GLN A 96 22.38 -9.09 16.72
C GLN A 96 21.99 -7.84 15.92
N THR A 97 22.86 -7.44 14.98
CA THR A 97 22.55 -6.41 14.00
C THR A 97 21.78 -7.02 12.83
N ILE A 98 20.68 -6.38 12.44
CA ILE A 98 19.80 -6.80 11.34
C ILE A 98 19.75 -5.68 10.31
N ASN A 99 19.98 -6.03 9.04
CA ASN A 99 19.77 -5.10 7.94
C ASN A 99 18.30 -5.02 7.57
N PHE A 100 17.77 -3.80 7.60
CA PHE A 100 16.38 -3.50 7.30
C PHE A 100 16.28 -2.70 6.01
N LYS A 101 15.30 -3.05 5.17
CA LYS A 101 15.00 -2.35 3.93
C LYS A 101 13.53 -1.99 3.86
N VAL A 102 13.27 -0.75 3.49
CA VAL A 102 11.93 -0.18 3.28
C VAL A 102 11.89 0.37 1.87
N ASP A 103 10.82 0.04 1.15
CA ASP A 103 10.52 0.65 -0.14
C ASP A 103 9.46 1.73 0.05
N VAL A 104 9.78 2.97 -0.34
CA VAL A 104 8.89 4.14 -0.23
C VAL A 104 8.56 4.59 -1.66
N ARG A 105 7.35 4.27 -2.11
CA ARG A 105 6.89 4.53 -3.49
C ARG A 105 6.27 5.91 -3.65
N ALA A 106 5.59 6.41 -2.61
CA ALA A 106 4.99 7.74 -2.59
C ALA A 106 5.34 8.40 -1.24
N PRO A 107 6.33 9.30 -1.20
CA PRO A 107 6.82 9.90 0.04
C PRO A 107 5.86 10.97 0.56
N HIS A 108 5.72 11.03 1.88
CA HIS A 108 5.04 12.08 2.62
C HIS A 108 5.78 12.37 3.92
N THR A 109 6.08 13.65 4.17
CA THR A 109 6.82 14.03 5.36
C THR A 109 6.05 13.65 6.62
N GLY A 110 6.76 13.04 7.55
CA GLY A 110 6.27 12.75 8.90
C GLY A 110 7.36 12.11 9.76
N VAL A 111 6.93 11.31 10.74
CA VAL A 111 7.82 10.62 11.69
C VAL A 111 7.80 9.12 11.47
N ALA A 112 8.90 8.44 11.80
CA ALA A 112 8.95 6.99 11.74
C ALA A 112 9.75 6.40 12.90
N ASN A 113 9.48 5.14 13.21
CA ASN A 113 10.32 4.34 14.09
C ASN A 113 10.31 2.86 13.70
N VAL A 114 11.31 2.14 14.19
CA VAL A 114 11.33 0.69 14.23
C VAL A 114 11.40 0.28 15.69
N SER A 115 10.41 -0.50 16.15
CA SER A 115 10.23 -0.86 17.55
C SER A 115 9.91 -2.34 17.69
N ILE A 116 10.18 -2.91 18.87
CA ILE A 116 9.65 -4.23 19.22
C ILE A 116 8.28 -4.01 19.85
N VAL A 117 7.28 -4.76 19.41
CA VAL A 117 5.89 -4.65 19.87
C VAL A 117 5.44 -5.99 20.43
N ASP A 118 4.89 -5.97 21.65
CA ASP A 118 4.10 -7.06 22.21
C ASP A 118 2.77 -7.13 21.46
N THR A 119 2.50 -8.27 20.82
CA THR A 119 1.31 -8.41 19.97
C THR A 119 0.03 -8.63 20.75
N ALA A 120 0.11 -9.09 22.00
CA ALA A 120 -1.06 -9.35 22.83
C ALA A 120 -1.62 -8.05 23.41
N SER A 121 -0.75 -7.10 23.78
CA SER A 121 -1.15 -5.78 24.29
C SER A 121 -1.08 -4.66 23.26
N ASN A 122 -0.56 -4.92 22.06
CA ASN A 122 -0.23 -3.93 21.04
C ASN A 122 0.55 -2.73 21.63
N SER A 123 1.65 -3.05 22.31
CA SER A 123 2.47 -2.05 23.00
C SER A 123 3.94 -2.21 22.72
N VAL A 124 4.64 -1.08 22.55
CA VAL A 124 6.09 -1.07 22.37
C VAL A 124 6.80 -1.58 23.62
N ILE A 125 7.75 -2.51 23.43
CA ILE A 125 8.66 -3.01 24.44
C ILE A 125 9.95 -2.19 24.38
N GLY A 126 10.30 -1.55 25.49
CA GLY A 126 11.53 -0.76 25.61
C GLY A 126 11.52 0.51 24.76
N SER A 127 12.71 0.90 24.27
CA SER A 127 12.86 2.02 23.35
C SER A 127 12.83 1.58 21.90
N ALA A 128 12.45 2.48 20.99
CA ALA A 128 12.61 2.26 19.55
C ALA A 128 14.06 1.86 19.21
N LEU A 129 14.20 0.85 18.36
CA LEU A 129 15.48 0.38 17.82
C LEU A 129 16.09 1.42 16.88
N LYS A 130 15.23 2.20 16.21
CA LYS A 130 15.60 3.36 15.40
C LYS A 130 14.41 4.31 15.28
N SER A 131 14.68 5.62 15.22
CA SER A 131 13.65 6.65 15.06
C SER A 131 14.10 7.76 14.11
N TRP A 132 13.13 8.43 13.50
CA TRP A 132 13.29 9.59 12.63
C TRP A 132 12.26 10.65 13.00
N ASP A 133 12.72 11.86 13.30
CA ASP A 133 11.86 13.03 13.49
C ASP A 133 11.37 13.60 12.15
N VAL A 134 12.10 13.31 11.07
CA VAL A 134 11.73 13.65 9.69
C VAL A 134 12.06 12.46 8.80
N TYR A 135 11.01 11.81 8.29
CA TYR A 135 11.07 10.61 7.45
C TYR A 135 10.35 10.81 6.13
N ALA A 136 10.85 10.18 5.05
CA ALA A 136 10.25 10.21 3.72
C ALA A 136 9.85 11.63 3.26
N SER A 137 10.73 12.60 3.49
CA SER A 137 10.44 14.02 3.27
C SER A 137 10.16 14.30 1.79
N THR A 138 9.06 15.01 1.53
CA THR A 138 8.74 15.53 0.20
C THR A 138 9.58 16.75 -0.17
N GLU A 139 10.14 17.45 0.83
CA GLU A 139 10.96 18.64 0.62
C GLU A 139 12.40 18.28 0.25
N THR A 140 13.00 17.34 0.99
CA THR A 140 14.40 16.93 0.76
C THR A 140 14.53 15.69 -0.13
N GLY A 141 13.41 15.03 -0.45
CA GLY A 141 13.38 13.68 -1.00
C GLY A 141 13.67 12.61 0.06
N VAL A 142 13.38 11.35 -0.32
CA VAL A 142 13.67 10.16 0.49
C VAL A 142 15.17 9.93 0.54
N LYS A 143 15.73 9.84 1.76
CA LYS A 143 17.15 9.59 1.96
C LYS A 143 17.44 8.09 1.88
N SER A 144 18.68 7.71 1.55
CA SER A 144 19.09 6.31 1.60
C SER A 144 18.96 5.70 3.00
N THR A 145 19.14 6.52 4.04
CA THR A 145 18.96 6.11 5.45
C THR A 145 17.50 5.89 5.85
N ASP A 146 16.54 6.30 5.01
CA ASP A 146 15.12 6.06 5.23
C ASP A 146 14.72 4.67 4.71
N THR A 147 15.40 4.20 3.66
CA THR A 147 15.06 2.98 2.90
C THR A 147 16.01 1.81 3.15
N ALA A 148 17.21 2.06 3.69
CA ALA A 148 18.15 1.02 4.09
C ALA A 148 18.92 1.46 5.34
N PHE A 149 18.81 0.67 6.41
CA PHE A 149 19.44 0.95 7.69
C PHE A 149 19.61 -0.33 8.50
N ASP A 150 20.43 -0.26 9.54
CA ASP A 150 20.60 -1.36 10.48
C ASP A 150 19.87 -1.07 11.79
N ILE A 151 19.32 -2.12 12.39
CA ILE A 151 18.79 -2.14 13.76
C ILE A 151 19.60 -3.14 14.59
N THR A 152 19.62 -2.97 15.90
CA THR A 152 20.29 -3.91 16.82
C THR A 152 19.27 -4.47 17.81
N MET A 153 19.20 -5.80 17.94
CA MET A 153 18.28 -6.45 18.86
C MET A 153 18.65 -6.16 20.32
N PRO A 154 17.69 -5.80 21.19
CA PRO A 154 17.97 -5.53 22.60
C PRO A 154 18.52 -6.75 23.33
N SER A 155 19.37 -6.57 24.34
CA SER A 155 19.96 -7.69 25.07
C SER A 155 19.08 -8.24 26.19
N ASP A 156 17.97 -7.58 26.50
CA ASP A 156 17.20 -7.71 27.74
C ASP A 156 15.73 -8.10 27.53
N LEU A 157 15.37 -8.66 26.36
CA LEU A 157 14.01 -9.14 26.10
C LEU A 157 13.59 -10.34 26.97
N GLY A 158 14.53 -11.02 27.64
CA GLY A 158 14.23 -12.20 28.44
C GLY A 158 13.57 -13.30 27.60
N SER A 159 12.49 -13.89 28.10
CA SER A 159 11.71 -14.91 27.39
C SER A 159 10.42 -14.38 26.75
N GLN A 160 10.17 -13.06 26.80
CA GLN A 160 8.87 -12.51 26.38
C GLN A 160 8.64 -12.60 24.86
N CYS A 161 9.70 -12.71 24.06
CA CYS A 161 9.64 -12.87 22.60
C CYS A 161 10.16 -14.25 22.16
N ALA A 162 10.06 -15.27 23.03
CA ALA A 162 10.61 -16.59 22.76
C ALA A 162 9.76 -17.42 21.79
N THR A 163 8.45 -17.15 21.72
CA THR A 163 7.52 -17.84 20.82
C THR A 163 7.18 -16.96 19.62
N ALA A 164 7.04 -17.58 18.46
CA ALA A 164 6.61 -16.88 17.26
C ALA A 164 5.23 -16.27 17.52
N GLY A 165 5.09 -14.97 17.25
CA GLY A 165 3.87 -14.24 17.48
C GLY A 165 3.80 -13.51 18.81
N ASP A 166 4.63 -13.82 19.81
CA ASP A 166 4.63 -13.06 21.07
C ASP A 166 5.04 -11.60 20.81
N CYS A 167 6.05 -11.42 19.94
CA CYS A 167 6.56 -10.12 19.54
C CYS A 167 6.74 -9.99 18.03
N VAL A 168 6.75 -8.76 17.56
CA VAL A 168 7.15 -8.38 16.19
C VAL A 168 8.12 -7.22 16.22
N ILE A 169 8.97 -7.12 15.20
CA ILE A 169 9.66 -5.87 14.88
C ILE A 169 8.73 -5.08 13.95
N GLN A 170 8.16 -3.99 14.45
CA GLN A 170 7.27 -3.12 13.70
C GLN A 170 8.05 -1.93 13.15
N TRP A 171 8.02 -1.73 11.84
CA TRP A 171 8.27 -0.43 11.23
C TRP A 171 6.95 0.34 11.20
N TYR A 172 6.96 1.54 11.79
CA TYR A 172 5.83 2.45 11.87
C TYR A 172 6.23 3.76 11.22
N TRP A 173 5.40 4.27 10.31
CA TRP A 173 5.53 5.59 9.73
C TRP A 173 4.19 6.31 9.80
N TYR A 174 4.18 7.48 10.42
CA TYR A 174 3.05 8.38 10.42
C TYR A 174 3.38 9.60 9.56
N ALA A 175 2.75 9.67 8.40
CA ALA A 175 2.84 10.79 7.47
C ALA A 175 1.96 11.95 7.96
N GLU A 176 2.49 12.73 8.91
CA GLU A 176 1.81 13.88 9.52
C GLU A 176 1.25 14.87 8.49
N SER A 177 1.94 15.04 7.36
CA SER A 177 1.52 15.94 6.28
C SER A 177 0.17 15.57 5.63
N ILE A 178 -0.31 14.34 5.80
CA ILE A 178 -1.57 13.87 5.21
C ILE A 178 -2.41 12.99 6.16
N ASP A 179 -2.05 12.91 7.44
CA ASP A 179 -2.75 12.13 8.48
C ASP A 179 -2.93 10.64 8.11
N GLN A 180 -1.82 9.98 7.76
CA GLN A 180 -1.83 8.58 7.32
C GLN A 180 -0.75 7.75 8.00
N THR A 181 -1.12 6.52 8.36
CA THR A 181 -0.26 5.58 9.09
C THR A 181 0.06 4.36 8.24
N TYR A 182 1.34 4.00 8.24
CA TYR A 182 1.90 2.86 7.53
C TYR A 182 2.61 1.97 8.52
N GLU A 183 2.42 0.66 8.36
CA GLU A 183 3.07 -0.31 9.21
C GLU A 183 3.53 -1.54 8.43
N SER A 184 4.58 -2.17 8.92
CA SER A 184 4.98 -3.51 8.50
C SER A 184 5.58 -4.21 9.69
N CYS A 185 5.25 -5.49 9.87
CA CYS A 185 5.76 -6.29 10.97
C CYS A 185 6.61 -7.45 10.47
N VAL A 186 7.77 -7.64 11.08
CA VAL A 186 8.60 -8.83 10.91
C VAL A 186 8.44 -9.69 12.16
N ASP A 187 7.95 -10.91 11.98
CA ASP A 187 7.89 -11.89 13.06
C ASP A 187 9.29 -12.41 13.38
N PHE A 188 9.58 -12.58 14.66
CA PHE A 188 10.83 -13.19 15.10
C PHE A 188 10.64 -13.99 16.38
N THR A 189 11.62 -14.86 16.64
CA THR A 189 11.83 -15.45 17.95
C THR A 189 13.21 -15.06 18.47
N MET A 190 13.26 -14.84 19.78
CA MET A 190 14.49 -14.54 20.49
C MET A 190 14.39 -15.00 21.93
N SER A 191 15.22 -15.97 22.29
CA SER A 191 15.42 -16.33 23.69
C SER A 191 16.57 -15.49 24.23
N GLY A 192 16.32 -14.71 25.28
CA GLY A 192 17.38 -14.09 26.05
C GLY A 192 18.32 -15.17 26.59
N SER A 193 19.61 -14.86 26.64
CA SER A 193 20.55 -15.58 27.50
C SER A 193 20.10 -15.31 28.93
N GLY A 194 19.16 -16.11 29.45
CA GLY A 194 18.76 -16.04 30.83
C GLY A 194 20.03 -16.09 31.67
N SER A 195 20.29 -15.05 32.47
CA SER A 195 21.36 -15.05 33.45
C SER A 195 21.09 -16.18 34.44
N SER A 196 21.53 -17.39 34.10
CA SER A 196 21.68 -18.50 35.01
C SER A 196 22.86 -18.17 35.91
N SER A 197 22.57 -17.54 37.04
CA SER A 197 23.44 -17.59 38.21
C SER A 197 23.61 -19.06 38.61
N GLY A 198 24.70 -19.72 38.17
CA GLY A 198 24.95 -21.10 38.60
C GLY A 198 26.00 -21.87 37.82
N SER A 199 27.22 -21.88 38.38
CA SER A 199 28.23 -22.94 38.31
C SER A 199 29.08 -23.13 37.05
N SER A 200 30.33 -22.72 37.23
CA SER A 200 31.53 -23.06 36.46
C SER A 200 31.63 -24.55 36.14
N GLY A 201 31.89 -24.86 34.87
CA GLY A 201 32.33 -26.17 34.39
C GLY A 201 33.22 -25.98 33.17
N SER A 202 34.51 -26.20 33.34
CA SER A 202 35.57 -25.97 32.36
C SER A 202 35.46 -26.81 31.08
N ALA A 203 35.72 -26.13 29.97
CA ALA A 203 36.47 -26.53 28.77
C ALA A 203 36.51 -27.99 28.30
N SER A 204 36.19 -28.18 27.02
CA SER A 204 37.20 -28.70 26.08
C SER A 204 36.91 -28.31 24.64
N ALA A 205 37.94 -27.73 24.03
CA ALA A 205 38.01 -27.43 22.61
C ALA A 205 38.20 -28.72 21.80
N SER A 206 37.63 -28.78 20.61
CA SER A 206 38.19 -29.58 19.53
C SER A 206 37.94 -28.90 18.18
N THR A 207 39.04 -28.37 17.66
CA THR A 207 39.24 -27.98 16.27
C THR A 207 39.10 -29.17 15.34
N SER A 208 38.41 -29.01 14.21
CA SER A 208 38.72 -29.73 12.97
C SER A 208 38.34 -28.87 11.77
N ALA A 209 39.35 -28.64 10.93
CA ALA A 209 39.31 -27.81 9.74
C ALA A 209 38.96 -28.65 8.49
N ALA A 210 38.34 -27.95 7.54
CA ALA A 210 38.47 -28.04 6.08
C ALA A 210 38.20 -29.37 5.34
N ALA A 211 37.29 -29.30 4.36
CA ALA A 211 37.65 -29.58 2.97
C ALA A 211 36.62 -28.95 2.00
N ALA A 212 37.13 -28.13 1.09
CA ALA A 212 36.44 -27.66 -0.10
C ALA A 212 36.43 -28.75 -1.17
N ALA A 213 35.36 -28.85 -1.95
CA ALA A 213 35.34 -29.56 -3.23
C ALA A 213 34.64 -28.70 -4.28
N THR A 214 35.46 -28.10 -5.12
CA THR A 214 35.12 -27.47 -6.39
C THR A 214 34.63 -28.54 -7.38
N SER A 215 33.56 -28.26 -8.12
CA SER A 215 33.32 -28.92 -9.41
C SER A 215 32.75 -27.89 -10.39
N LYS A 216 33.61 -27.47 -11.32
CA LYS A 216 33.23 -26.80 -12.56
C LYS A 216 32.77 -27.86 -13.55
N VAL A 217 31.60 -27.69 -14.16
CA VAL A 217 31.31 -28.22 -15.49
C VAL A 217 30.60 -27.11 -16.26
N ALA A 218 31.28 -26.59 -17.27
CA ALA A 218 30.67 -25.89 -18.38
C ALA A 218 30.11 -26.92 -19.37
N VAL A 219 29.11 -26.55 -20.18
CA VAL A 219 29.09 -26.71 -21.64
C VAL A 219 27.73 -26.30 -22.23
N ALA A 220 27.86 -25.57 -23.34
CA ALA A 220 27.00 -25.41 -24.51
C ALA A 220 25.65 -24.68 -24.42
N ALA A 221 25.65 -23.60 -25.20
CA ALA A 221 24.55 -22.91 -25.83
C ALA A 221 23.73 -23.81 -26.76
N ALA A 222 22.45 -23.45 -26.91
CA ALA A 222 21.70 -23.60 -28.15
C ALA A 222 20.60 -22.53 -28.20
N GLU A 223 20.73 -21.58 -29.12
CA GLU A 223 19.59 -20.86 -29.70
C GLU A 223 18.77 -21.84 -30.57
N PRO A 224 17.51 -21.49 -30.90
CA PRO A 224 17.36 -20.95 -32.25
C PRO A 224 16.43 -19.73 -32.34
N SER A 225 16.81 -18.88 -33.30
CA SER A 225 15.98 -17.87 -33.96
C SER A 225 14.66 -18.43 -34.51
N SER A 226 13.61 -17.61 -34.49
CA SER A 226 12.62 -17.58 -35.56
C SER A 226 11.99 -16.20 -35.68
N THR A 227 12.24 -15.60 -36.83
CA THR A 227 11.61 -14.43 -37.43
C THR A 227 10.09 -14.56 -37.56
N LEU A 228 9.35 -13.45 -37.43
CA LEU A 228 8.42 -12.97 -38.47
C LEU A 228 7.87 -11.58 -38.09
N ALA A 229 8.42 -10.58 -38.78
CA ALA A 229 7.76 -9.30 -38.96
C ALA A 229 6.54 -9.50 -39.86
N THR A 230 5.40 -8.88 -39.54
CA THR A 230 4.32 -8.64 -40.49
C THR A 230 3.91 -7.19 -40.37
N SER A 231 4.38 -6.40 -41.33
CA SER A 231 3.85 -5.10 -41.68
C SER A 231 2.50 -5.27 -42.38
N VAL A 232 1.47 -4.59 -41.89
CA VAL A 232 0.30 -4.25 -42.72
C VAL A 232 0.02 -2.76 -42.55
N ALA A 233 0.04 -2.07 -43.68
CA ALA A 233 -0.26 -0.67 -43.81
C ALA A 233 -1.78 -0.44 -43.88
N ALA A 234 -2.17 0.70 -43.31
CA ALA A 234 -3.24 1.61 -43.71
C ALA A 234 -4.66 1.06 -43.95
N SER A 235 -5.58 1.54 -43.11
CA SER A 235 -6.92 1.95 -43.54
C SER A 235 -7.40 3.10 -42.68
N THR A 236 -7.51 4.28 -43.28
CA THR A 236 -8.24 5.44 -42.77
C THR A 236 -9.75 5.13 -42.76
N PRO A 237 -10.47 5.61 -41.73
CA PRO A 237 -11.78 6.17 -41.98
C PRO A 237 -11.88 7.60 -41.43
N THR A 238 -12.26 8.49 -42.34
CA THR A 238 -12.74 9.84 -42.05
C THR A 238 -14.12 9.73 -41.41
N THR A 239 -14.27 10.13 -40.15
CA THR A 239 -15.57 10.60 -39.62
C THR A 239 -15.38 11.67 -38.57
N THR A 240 -16.20 12.69 -38.72
CA THR A 240 -16.23 14.02 -38.13
C THR A 240 -16.33 13.99 -36.61
N ALA A 241 -15.26 14.39 -35.90
CA ALA A 241 -15.37 14.76 -34.50
C ALA A 241 -16.09 16.12 -34.41
N ALA A 242 -17.29 16.11 -33.83
CA ALA A 242 -17.94 17.32 -33.38
C ALA A 242 -17.09 17.89 -32.24
N ALA A 243 -16.40 19.00 -32.52
CA ALA A 243 -15.75 19.80 -31.50
C ALA A 243 -16.84 20.35 -30.56
N SER A 244 -16.91 19.81 -29.34
CA SER A 244 -17.55 20.47 -28.21
C SER A 244 -16.53 21.42 -27.60
N SER A 245 -16.51 22.66 -28.09
CA SER A 245 -15.78 23.75 -27.46
C SER A 245 -16.48 24.13 -26.16
N GLY A 246 -16.11 23.46 -25.07
CA GLY A 246 -16.61 23.70 -23.72
C GLY A 246 -15.49 24.04 -22.75
N ASN A 247 -14.82 25.18 -22.94
CA ASN A 247 -13.88 25.75 -21.94
C ASN A 247 -14.64 26.19 -20.67
N SER A 248 -15.10 25.24 -19.86
CA SER A 248 -15.63 25.55 -18.53
C SER A 248 -14.48 25.91 -17.59
N LYS A 249 -14.69 26.92 -16.75
CA LYS A 249 -13.72 27.34 -15.71
C LYS A 249 -13.36 26.18 -14.77
N LEU A 250 -14.33 25.30 -14.51
CA LEU A 250 -14.17 24.09 -13.71
C LEU A 250 -13.22 23.07 -14.37
N ALA A 251 -13.35 22.84 -15.68
CA ALA A 251 -12.42 21.97 -16.42
C ALA A 251 -10.98 22.48 -16.35
N GLN A 252 -10.78 23.80 -16.47
CA GLN A 252 -9.46 24.42 -16.37
C GLN A 252 -8.85 24.30 -14.95
N GLU A 253 -9.66 24.45 -13.91
CA GLU A 253 -9.22 24.31 -12.51
C GLU A 253 -8.86 22.85 -12.17
N ILE A 254 -9.62 21.87 -12.67
CA ILE A 254 -9.33 20.45 -12.46
C ILE A 254 -8.11 20.03 -13.29
N ALA A 255 -7.99 20.48 -14.55
CA ALA A 255 -6.85 20.15 -15.40
C ALA A 255 -5.53 20.69 -14.85
N ALA A 256 -5.54 21.85 -14.16
CA ALA A 256 -4.34 22.43 -13.54
C ALA A 256 -3.73 21.56 -12.44
N ALA A 257 -4.47 20.57 -11.90
CA ALA A 257 -3.97 19.62 -10.92
C ALA A 257 -3.11 18.50 -11.54
N PHE A 258 -3.03 18.42 -12.88
CA PHE A 258 -2.30 17.38 -13.60
C PHE A 258 -1.17 17.97 -14.45
N PRO A 259 0.00 17.30 -14.54
CA PRO A 259 1.02 17.65 -15.52
C PRO A 259 0.47 17.54 -16.95
N ALA A 260 0.87 18.46 -17.84
CA ALA A 260 0.42 18.46 -19.24
C ALA A 260 0.69 17.14 -20.00
N SER A 261 1.72 16.39 -19.59
CA SER A 261 2.05 15.07 -20.11
C SER A 261 1.06 13.97 -19.71
N VAL A 262 0.35 14.14 -18.59
CA VAL A 262 -0.68 13.21 -18.13
C VAL A 262 -1.99 13.50 -18.85
N LEU A 263 -2.33 14.77 -19.05
CA LEU A 263 -3.56 15.20 -19.74
C LEU A 263 -3.63 14.71 -21.19
N THR A 264 -2.48 14.63 -21.86
CA THR A 264 -2.36 14.17 -23.25
C THR A 264 -2.24 12.64 -23.39
N LYS A 265 -2.22 11.90 -22.28
CA LYS A 265 -2.11 10.44 -22.30
C LYS A 265 -3.44 9.82 -22.75
N THR A 266 -3.38 8.98 -23.77
CA THR A 266 -4.52 8.19 -24.23
C THR A 266 -4.76 7.00 -23.30
N LEU A 267 -6.03 6.74 -23.01
CA LEU A 267 -6.48 5.61 -22.23
C LEU A 267 -6.83 4.44 -23.15
N PRO A 268 -6.61 3.19 -22.72
CA PRO A 268 -7.08 2.04 -23.48
C PRO A 268 -8.62 2.06 -23.53
N ALA A 269 -9.18 1.85 -24.73
CA ALA A 269 -10.62 1.80 -24.95
C ALA A 269 -11.29 0.66 -24.16
N THR A 270 -10.56 -0.44 -23.96
CA THR A 270 -11.00 -1.59 -23.18
C THR A 270 -10.54 -1.44 -21.72
N PRO A 271 -11.47 -1.45 -20.74
CA PRO A 271 -11.09 -1.41 -19.33
C PRO A 271 -10.32 -2.69 -18.95
N THR A 272 -9.05 -2.56 -18.57
CA THR A 272 -8.21 -3.70 -18.14
C THR A 272 -8.38 -4.04 -16.65
N GLY A 273 -9.53 -3.70 -16.06
CA GLY A 273 -9.80 -3.92 -14.64
C GLY A 273 -10.08 -5.38 -14.32
N THR A 274 -9.33 -5.97 -13.39
CA THR A 274 -9.59 -7.33 -12.85
C THR A 274 -10.65 -7.35 -11.74
N SER A 275 -11.39 -6.25 -11.55
CA SER A 275 -12.32 -6.07 -10.44
C SER A 275 -13.76 -5.94 -10.92
N GLY A 276 -14.49 -7.06 -10.93
CA GLY A 276 -15.93 -7.26 -10.61
C GLY A 276 -17.05 -6.44 -11.27
N VAL A 277 -16.81 -5.24 -11.79
CA VAL A 277 -17.81 -4.42 -12.51
C VAL A 277 -17.12 -3.87 -13.75
N ILE A 278 -17.17 -4.65 -14.82
CA ILE A 278 -16.74 -4.20 -16.14
C ILE A 278 -17.86 -3.27 -16.64
N PRO A 279 -17.59 -1.97 -16.93
CA PRO A 279 -18.59 -1.14 -17.58
C PRO A 279 -18.96 -1.77 -18.93
N GLU A 280 -20.26 -1.95 -19.19
CA GLU A 280 -20.75 -2.59 -20.43
C GLU A 280 -20.34 -1.84 -21.71
N GLN A 281 -19.85 -0.61 -21.59
CA GLN A 281 -19.42 0.23 -22.71
C GLN A 281 -17.94 0.60 -22.58
N SER A 282 -17.18 0.30 -23.64
CA SER A 282 -15.81 0.75 -23.82
C SER A 282 -15.74 2.27 -24.01
N LEU A 283 -14.65 2.88 -23.55
CA LEU A 283 -14.36 4.27 -23.90
C LEU A 283 -14.13 4.37 -25.42
N PRO A 284 -14.48 5.51 -26.05
CA PRO A 284 -14.09 5.78 -27.43
C PRO A 284 -12.57 5.62 -27.64
N GLU A 285 -12.16 5.10 -28.80
CA GLU A 285 -10.73 5.01 -29.11
C GLU A 285 -10.10 6.40 -29.16
N GLY A 286 -8.93 6.55 -28.53
CA GLY A 286 -8.22 7.82 -28.46
C GLY A 286 -8.68 8.77 -27.35
N THR A 287 -9.60 8.37 -26.47
CA THR A 287 -9.95 9.14 -25.28
C THR A 287 -8.71 9.42 -24.43
N THR A 288 -8.48 10.70 -24.14
CA THR A 288 -7.40 11.18 -23.30
C THR A 288 -7.86 11.39 -21.86
N VAL A 289 -6.90 11.58 -20.94
CA VAL A 289 -7.23 12.00 -19.57
C VAL A 289 -7.93 13.37 -19.56
N GLN A 290 -7.56 14.27 -20.47
CA GLN A 290 -8.24 15.57 -20.63
C GLN A 290 -9.73 15.39 -20.97
N ASP A 291 -10.06 14.47 -21.88
CA ASP A 291 -11.46 14.22 -22.27
C ASP A 291 -12.32 13.74 -21.09
N LEU A 292 -11.75 12.96 -20.17
CA LEU A 292 -12.44 12.55 -18.95
C LEU A 292 -12.66 13.71 -17.97
N VAL A 293 -11.67 14.60 -17.84
CA VAL A 293 -11.76 15.80 -17.02
C VAL A 293 -12.84 16.74 -17.56
N ASP A 294 -12.87 16.93 -18.88
CA ASP A 294 -13.86 17.78 -19.54
C ASP A 294 -15.27 17.19 -19.42
N TRP A 295 -15.43 15.89 -19.64
CA TRP A 295 -16.70 15.18 -19.43
C TRP A 295 -17.20 15.30 -17.99
N PHE A 296 -16.31 15.13 -17.00
CA PHE A 296 -16.67 15.26 -15.60
C PHE A 296 -17.10 16.70 -15.25
N ALA A 297 -16.38 17.70 -15.75
CA ALA A 297 -16.73 19.10 -15.55
C ALA A 297 -18.09 19.45 -16.19
N GLU A 298 -18.39 18.88 -17.37
CA GLU A 298 -19.69 19.04 -18.03
C GLU A 298 -20.82 18.32 -17.27
N LEU A 299 -20.57 17.12 -16.74
CA LEU A 299 -21.52 16.40 -15.90
C LEU A 299 -21.88 17.20 -14.64
N VAL A 300 -20.88 17.75 -13.96
CA VAL A 300 -21.09 18.60 -12.77
C VAL A 300 -21.89 19.85 -13.13
N SER A 301 -21.52 20.53 -14.23
CA SER A 301 -22.22 21.72 -14.71
C SER A 301 -23.67 21.42 -15.11
N SER A 302 -23.92 20.25 -15.71
CA SER A 302 -25.26 19.75 -16.06
C SER A 302 -26.11 19.53 -14.81
N ILE A 303 -25.55 18.92 -13.77
CA ILE A 303 -26.24 18.70 -12.48
C ILE A 303 -26.60 20.03 -11.83
N GLU A 304 -25.69 21.01 -11.80
CA GLU A 304 -25.96 22.36 -11.28
C GLU A 304 -27.00 23.14 -12.09
N SER A 305 -27.00 22.99 -13.41
CA SER A 305 -28.02 23.61 -14.27
C SER A 305 -29.40 22.98 -14.05
N SER A 306 -29.45 21.67 -13.83
CA SER A 306 -30.70 20.93 -13.58
C SER A 306 -31.28 21.24 -12.20
N SER A 307 -30.43 21.44 -11.19
CA SER A 307 -30.85 21.86 -9.85
C SER A 307 -31.35 23.31 -9.88
N SER A 308 -30.66 24.19 -10.60
CA SER A 308 -31.08 25.57 -10.85
C SER A 308 -32.43 25.65 -11.60
N GLN A 309 -32.67 24.76 -12.57
CA GLN A 309 -33.98 24.66 -13.24
C GLN A 309 -35.09 24.16 -12.30
N LYS A 310 -34.81 23.18 -11.43
CA LYS A 310 -35.77 22.69 -10.43
C LYS A 310 -36.11 23.77 -9.40
N VAL A 311 -35.11 24.53 -8.92
CA VAL A 311 -35.30 25.67 -8.00
C VAL A 311 -36.12 26.78 -8.67
N ARG A 312 -35.86 27.09 -9.94
CA ARG A 312 -36.66 28.07 -10.69
C ARG A 312 -38.10 27.64 -10.95
N ARG A 313 -38.36 26.34 -11.16
CA ARG A 313 -39.73 25.80 -11.25
C ARG A 313 -40.46 25.91 -9.91
N HIS A 314 -39.80 25.49 -8.83
CA HIS A 314 -40.35 25.57 -7.48
C HIS A 314 -40.64 27.01 -7.03
N ALA A 315 -39.83 27.98 -7.44
CA ALA A 315 -40.07 29.41 -7.17
C ALA A 315 -41.21 30.02 -8.01
N ARG A 316 -41.56 29.44 -9.17
CA ARG A 316 -42.72 29.83 -9.97
C ARG A 316 -44.02 29.28 -9.39
N ASP A 317 -43.99 28.03 -8.90
CA ASP A 317 -45.17 27.37 -8.32
C ASP A 317 -45.56 27.96 -6.94
N LEU A 318 -44.67 28.72 -6.30
CA LEU A 318 -44.93 29.45 -5.05
C LEU A 318 -45.44 30.88 -5.27
N ARG A 319 -45.64 31.32 -6.51
CA ARG A 319 -46.15 32.66 -6.87
C ARG A 319 -47.47 32.62 -7.67
N ALA A 320 -48.13 31.47 -7.74
CA ALA A 320 -49.45 31.29 -8.34
C ALA A 320 -50.50 31.01 -7.27
#